data_AF-A0A4U0SU16-F1
#
_entry.id   AF-A0A4U0SU16-F1
#
_cell.length_a   1.000
_cell.length_b   1.000
_cell.length_c   1.000
_cell.angle_alpha   90.00
_cell.angle_beta   90.00
_cell.angle_gamma   90.00
#
_symmetry.space_group_name_H-M   'P 1'
#
loop_
_entity.id
_entity.type
_entity.pdbx_description
1 polymer ?
#
loop_
_entity_poly.entity_id
_entity_poly.type
_entity_poly.pdbx_seq_one_letter_code
_entity_poly.pdbx_strand_id
1 'polypeptide(L)'
;MRHRGARQTAPRRVFSILTAAVRSVVSPAALVREQAPTTAPDPTDVYAADDMPAVETIAAAAAEFERSADQARRADRGKRAAKKVLDKLPSGTYNGWKVFRTPSSRSTPDLAEITRIFKANGLGKVPMRPCSPSLNVERVEALVLAEVA
;
A
#
# COMPACT_ATOMS: atom_id res chain seq x y z
N MET A 1 -15.28 69.78 -24.94
CA MET A 1 -14.51 69.20 -26.07
C MET A 1 -13.93 67.87 -25.59
N ARG A 2 -14.46 66.70 -25.99
CA ARG A 2 -13.91 65.73 -27.00
C ARG A 2 -12.36 65.66 -26.96
N HIS A 3 -11.65 64.53 -26.77
CA HIS A 3 -11.70 63.19 -27.39
C HIS A 3 -10.98 62.14 -26.49
N ARG A 4 -11.52 60.92 -26.26
CA ARG A 4 -11.14 59.58 -26.83
C ARG A 4 -9.65 59.18 -26.88
N GLY A 5 -9.32 58.02 -26.27
CA GLY A 5 -8.18 57.14 -26.61
C GLY A 5 -8.15 55.85 -25.75
N ALA A 6 -8.74 54.74 -26.23
CA ALA A 6 -8.08 53.47 -26.61
C ALA A 6 -7.61 52.57 -25.43
N ARG A 7 -8.38 51.55 -25.05
CA ARG A 7 -8.16 50.10 -25.34
C ARG A 7 -6.70 49.64 -25.23
N GLN A 8 -6.44 48.68 -24.33
CA GLN A 8 -5.77 47.43 -24.70
C GLN A 8 -5.90 46.34 -23.63
N THR A 9 -6.48 45.24 -24.07
CA THR A 9 -6.71 43.96 -23.40
C THR A 9 -5.44 43.08 -23.47
N ALA A 10 -5.22 42.28 -22.41
CA ALA A 10 -4.34 41.10 -22.18
C ALA A 10 -3.55 40.49 -23.38
N PRO A 11 -2.33 39.90 -23.19
CA PRO A 11 -2.21 38.55 -22.57
C PRO A 11 -0.83 38.21 -21.94
N ARG A 12 -0.73 38.00 -20.62
CA ARG A 12 0.50 37.48 -19.94
C ARG A 12 0.37 36.06 -19.37
N ARG A 13 -0.61 35.25 -19.81
CA ARG A 13 -0.91 33.94 -19.20
C ARG A 13 -0.86 32.73 -20.16
N VAL A 14 -0.07 32.79 -21.23
CA VAL A 14 0.01 31.66 -22.19
C VAL A 14 1.39 30.97 -22.21
N PHE A 15 2.46 31.64 -21.77
CA PHE A 15 3.81 31.07 -21.87
C PHE A 15 4.22 30.12 -20.72
N SER A 16 3.48 30.03 -19.62
CA SER A 16 3.86 29.15 -18.49
C SER A 16 3.36 27.70 -18.61
N ILE A 17 2.55 27.38 -19.63
CA ILE A 17 1.92 26.07 -19.76
C ILE A 17 2.80 25.11 -20.59
N LEU A 18 3.66 25.63 -21.48
CA LEU A 18 4.48 24.79 -22.37
C LEU A 18 5.71 24.20 -21.70
N THR A 19 6.34 24.88 -20.74
CA THR A 19 7.53 24.34 -20.03
C THR A 19 7.18 23.25 -19.01
N ALA A 20 5.98 23.27 -18.44
CA ALA A 20 5.49 22.19 -17.58
C ALA A 20 5.22 20.90 -18.38
N ALA A 21 4.80 21.04 -19.64
CA ALA A 21 4.53 19.90 -20.51
C ALA A 21 5.82 19.19 -20.96
N VAL A 22 6.89 19.92 -21.32
CA VAL A 22 8.14 19.29 -21.79
C VAL A 22 8.85 18.52 -20.68
N ARG A 23 8.76 18.97 -19.42
CA ARG A 23 9.29 18.22 -18.26
C ARG A 23 8.41 17.03 -17.86
N SER A 24 7.19 16.95 -18.38
CA SER A 24 6.22 15.87 -18.13
C SER A 24 6.38 14.68 -19.08
N VAL A 25 7.25 14.76 -20.10
CA VAL A 25 7.47 13.67 -21.09
C VAL A 25 8.74 12.87 -20.80
N VAL A 26 9.42 13.11 -19.67
CA VAL A 26 10.29 12.07 -19.11
C VAL A 26 9.37 10.95 -18.64
N SER A 27 9.11 10.00 -19.55
CA SER A 27 8.30 8.81 -19.32
C SER A 27 8.61 8.23 -17.93
N PRO A 28 7.64 8.20 -17.01
CA PRO A 28 7.81 7.56 -15.70
C PRO A 28 8.25 6.09 -15.82
N ALA A 29 7.92 5.46 -16.95
CA ALA A 29 8.26 4.08 -17.27
C ALA A 29 9.77 3.80 -17.33
N ALA A 30 10.61 4.77 -17.71
CA ALA A 30 12.05 4.55 -17.82
C ALA A 30 12.78 4.52 -16.44
N LEU A 31 12.10 4.91 -15.36
CA LEU A 31 12.65 4.89 -14.01
C LEU A 31 12.31 3.61 -13.22
N VAL A 32 11.44 2.76 -13.76
CA VAL A 32 11.14 1.45 -13.16
C VAL A 32 12.22 0.48 -13.60
N ARG A 33 13.32 0.46 -12.84
CA ARG A 33 14.26 -0.65 -12.89
C ARG A 33 13.50 -1.87 -12.37
N GLU A 34 13.15 -2.78 -13.26
CA GLU A 34 12.57 -4.08 -12.91
C GLU A 34 13.62 -4.82 -12.07
N GLN A 35 13.46 -4.74 -10.75
CA GLN A 35 14.30 -5.43 -9.81
C GLN A 35 13.73 -6.83 -9.68
N ALA A 36 14.47 -7.84 -10.15
CA ALA A 36 14.09 -9.22 -9.99
C ALA A 36 13.71 -9.48 -8.52
N PRO A 37 12.56 -10.11 -8.24
CA PRO A 37 12.11 -10.32 -6.88
C PRO A 37 13.17 -11.14 -6.15
N THR A 38 13.71 -10.57 -5.08
CA THR A 38 14.57 -11.31 -4.16
C THR A 38 13.68 -12.21 -3.31
N THR A 39 13.68 -13.51 -3.60
CA THR A 39 12.92 -14.50 -2.84
C THR A 39 13.57 -14.73 -1.48
N ALA A 40 12.76 -14.78 -0.42
CA ALA A 40 13.21 -15.19 0.90
C ALA A 40 13.59 -16.69 0.91
N PRO A 41 14.47 -17.15 1.81
CA PRO A 41 14.67 -18.58 1.98
C PRO A 41 13.35 -19.26 2.36
N ASP A 42 13.20 -20.51 1.92
CA ASP A 42 12.07 -21.35 2.28
C ASP A 42 11.96 -21.50 3.81
N PRO A 43 10.74 -21.72 4.35
CA PRO A 43 10.57 -21.97 5.77
C PRO A 43 11.32 -23.24 6.18
N THR A 44 11.61 -23.39 7.48
CA THR A 44 12.33 -24.57 7.99
C THR A 44 11.48 -25.85 7.99
N ASP A 45 10.16 -25.72 7.83
CA ASP A 45 9.19 -26.81 7.91
C ASP A 45 8.41 -26.91 6.59
N VAL A 46 9.06 -27.45 5.56
CA VAL A 46 8.49 -27.68 4.22
C VAL A 46 8.17 -29.16 4.08
N TYR A 47 7.08 -29.47 3.40
CA TYR A 47 6.71 -30.85 3.07
C TYR A 47 7.85 -31.59 2.36
N ALA A 48 8.20 -32.78 2.86
CA ALA A 48 9.03 -33.73 2.12
C ALA A 48 8.28 -34.22 0.88
N ALA A 49 9.01 -34.77 -0.10
CA ALA A 49 8.42 -35.23 -1.36
C ALA A 49 7.31 -36.29 -1.14
N ASP A 50 7.54 -37.21 -0.20
CA ASP A 50 6.59 -38.29 0.12
C ASP A 50 5.38 -37.82 0.93
N ASP A 51 5.49 -36.66 1.59
CA ASP A 51 4.44 -36.04 2.41
C ASP A 51 3.71 -34.90 1.66
N MET A 52 4.07 -34.66 0.39
CA MET A 52 3.51 -33.56 -0.39
C MET A 52 2.01 -33.80 -0.63
N PRO A 53 1.12 -32.86 -0.27
CA PRO A 53 -0.29 -33.01 -0.56
C PRO A 53 -0.54 -33.07 -2.07
N ALA A 54 -1.64 -33.72 -2.45
CA ALA A 54 -2.08 -33.77 -3.84
C ALA A 54 -2.20 -32.37 -4.45
N VAL A 55 -1.88 -32.24 -5.75
CA VAL A 55 -1.84 -30.96 -6.46
C VAL A 55 -3.18 -30.25 -6.38
N GLU A 56 -4.29 -31.00 -6.44
CA GLU A 56 -5.65 -30.50 -6.30
C GLU A 56 -5.89 -29.84 -4.95
N THR A 57 -5.32 -30.42 -3.89
CA THR A 57 -5.38 -29.86 -2.52
C THR A 57 -4.61 -28.55 -2.44
N ILE A 58 -3.40 -28.49 -3.03
CA ILE A 58 -2.60 -27.27 -3.09
C ILE A 58 -3.34 -26.17 -3.87
N ALA A 59 -3.91 -26.52 -5.03
CA ALA A 59 -4.66 -25.59 -5.88
C ALA A 59 -5.93 -25.09 -5.18
N ALA A 60 -6.67 -25.97 -4.51
CA ALA A 60 -7.85 -25.60 -3.73
C ALA A 60 -7.48 -24.67 -2.56
N ALA A 61 -6.38 -24.95 -1.86
CA ALA A 61 -5.88 -24.10 -0.79
C ALA A 61 -5.47 -22.71 -1.29
N ALA A 62 -4.77 -22.64 -2.44
CA ALA A 62 -4.39 -21.38 -3.06
C ALA A 62 -5.61 -20.54 -3.48
N ALA A 63 -6.62 -21.17 -4.09
CA ALA A 63 -7.85 -20.50 -4.50
C ALA A 63 -8.69 -20.02 -3.30
N GLU A 64 -8.70 -20.75 -2.19
CA GLU A 64 -9.33 -20.29 -0.95
C GLU A 64 -8.56 -19.14 -0.32
N PHE A 65 -7.22 -19.22 -0.27
CA PHE A 65 -6.37 -18.14 0.24
C PHE A 65 -6.61 -16.83 -0.50
N GLU A 66 -6.64 -16.85 -1.83
CA GLU A 66 -6.90 -15.66 -2.66
C GLU A 66 -8.26 -15.03 -2.33
N ARG A 67 -9.33 -15.85 -2.33
CA ARG A 67 -10.69 -15.38 -2.02
C ARG A 67 -10.80 -14.77 -0.63
N SER A 68 -10.23 -15.46 0.37
CA SER A 68 -10.22 -15.01 1.76
C SER A 68 -9.41 -13.71 1.94
N ALA A 69 -8.24 -13.61 1.32
CA ALA A 69 -7.43 -12.39 1.36
C ALA A 69 -8.17 -11.19 0.77
N ASP A 70 -8.88 -11.39 -0.34
CA ASP A 70 -9.67 -10.34 -0.98
C ASP A 70 -10.88 -9.91 -0.15
N GLN A 71 -11.56 -10.85 0.47
CA GLN A 71 -12.63 -10.55 1.42
C GLN A 71 -12.10 -9.72 2.60
N ALA A 72 -10.97 -10.11 3.18
CA ALA A 72 -10.33 -9.39 4.27
C ALA A 72 -9.97 -7.95 3.88
N ARG A 73 -9.36 -7.76 2.70
CA ARG A 73 -9.04 -6.42 2.16
C ARG A 73 -10.29 -5.56 1.98
N ARG A 74 -11.39 -6.13 1.45
CA ARG A 74 -12.68 -5.41 1.32
C ARG A 74 -13.22 -5.01 2.68
N ALA A 75 -13.24 -5.94 3.64
CA ALA A 75 -13.69 -5.69 4.99
C ALA A 75 -12.87 -4.59 5.68
N ASP A 76 -11.55 -4.62 5.54
CA ASP A 76 -10.66 -3.61 6.11
C ASP A 76 -10.85 -2.23 5.49
N ARG A 77 -11.09 -2.15 4.17
CA ARG A 77 -11.46 -0.89 3.52
C ARG A 77 -12.80 -0.36 4.07
N GLY A 78 -13.79 -1.23 4.23
CA GLY A 78 -15.08 -0.91 4.86
C GLY A 78 -14.91 -0.38 6.28
N LYS A 79 -14.13 -1.09 7.13
CA LYS A 79 -13.81 -0.66 8.50
C LYS A 79 -13.14 0.71 8.53
N ARG A 80 -12.13 0.95 7.67
CA ARG A 80 -11.45 2.25 7.57
C ARG A 80 -12.42 3.37 7.18
N ALA A 81 -13.30 3.12 6.22
CA ALA A 81 -14.30 4.10 5.80
C ALA A 81 -15.30 4.42 6.93
N ALA A 82 -15.85 3.41 7.59
CA ALA A 82 -16.76 3.58 8.72
C ALA A 82 -16.09 4.31 9.90
N LYS A 83 -14.85 3.96 10.24
CA LYS A 83 -14.08 4.58 11.32
C LYS A 83 -13.89 6.09 11.13
N LYS A 84 -13.74 6.58 9.89
CA LYS A 84 -13.64 8.02 9.61
C LYS A 84 -14.87 8.81 10.09
N VAL A 85 -16.04 8.18 10.07
CA VAL A 85 -17.29 8.78 10.57
C VAL A 85 -17.36 8.61 12.09
N LEU A 86 -17.18 7.38 12.57
CA LEU A 86 -17.35 7.04 13.99
C LEU A 86 -16.33 7.74 14.91
N ASP A 87 -15.10 7.97 14.46
CA ASP A 87 -14.08 8.67 15.26
C ASP A 87 -14.48 10.09 15.64
N LYS A 88 -15.31 10.75 14.81
CA LYS A 88 -15.74 12.15 15.01
C LYS A 88 -16.96 12.28 15.93
N LEU A 89 -17.60 11.16 16.27
CA LEU A 89 -18.78 11.18 17.13
C LEU A 89 -18.37 11.27 18.61
N PRO A 90 -19.12 12.02 19.43
CA PRO A 90 -19.04 11.84 20.88
C PRO A 90 -19.54 10.46 21.28
N SER A 91 -19.23 10.04 22.51
CA SER A 91 -19.80 8.83 23.07
C SER A 91 -21.32 8.98 23.20
N GLY A 92 -22.09 7.96 22.79
CA GLY A 92 -23.54 8.02 22.76
C GLY A 92 -24.17 6.84 22.04
N THR A 93 -25.49 6.86 21.87
CA THR A 93 -26.25 5.83 21.13
C THR A 93 -26.81 6.41 19.85
N TYR A 94 -26.55 5.76 18.72
CA TYR A 94 -26.95 6.18 17.38
C TYR A 94 -27.68 5.03 16.67
N ASN A 95 -29.00 5.17 16.46
CA ASN A 95 -29.82 4.18 15.74
C ASN A 95 -29.58 2.72 16.20
N GLY A 96 -29.59 2.49 17.52
CA GLY A 96 -29.33 1.17 18.12
C GLY A 96 -27.85 0.82 18.36
N TRP A 97 -26.90 1.65 17.92
CA TRP A 97 -25.47 1.41 18.07
C TRP A 97 -24.87 2.29 19.16
N LYS A 98 -24.22 1.69 20.16
CA LYS A 98 -23.51 2.42 21.22
C LYS A 98 -22.07 2.70 20.80
N VAL A 99 -21.67 3.97 20.79
CA VAL A 99 -20.30 4.44 20.53
C VAL A 99 -19.68 4.88 21.85
N PHE A 100 -18.52 4.31 22.20
CA PHE A 100 -17.77 4.66 23.41
C PHE A 100 -16.28 4.35 23.21
N ARG A 101 -15.43 4.89 24.10
CA ARG A 101 -13.97 4.75 24.04
C ARG A 101 -13.47 4.14 25.34
N THR A 102 -12.62 3.13 25.23
CA THR A 102 -11.95 2.49 26.37
C THR A 102 -10.46 2.81 26.30
N PRO A 103 -9.83 3.34 27.36
CA PRO A 103 -8.39 3.53 27.37
C PRO A 103 -7.68 2.18 27.24
N SER A 104 -6.59 2.14 26.47
CA SER A 104 -5.76 0.93 26.38
C SER A 104 -4.77 0.90 27.55
N SER A 105 -4.61 -0.26 28.16
CA SER A 105 -3.51 -0.53 29.10
C SER A 105 -2.18 -0.82 28.39
N ARG A 106 -2.17 -0.93 27.06
CA ARG A 106 -0.96 -1.18 26.26
C ARG A 106 -0.19 0.11 26.05
N SER A 107 1.09 0.11 26.39
CA SER A 107 2.06 1.14 26.03
C SER A 107 2.83 0.74 24.77
N THR A 108 3.16 1.71 23.92
CA THR A 108 4.00 1.51 22.74
C THR A 108 5.29 2.30 22.92
N PRO A 109 6.46 1.75 22.56
CA PRO A 109 7.71 2.50 22.61
C PRO A 109 7.64 3.79 21.78
N ASP A 110 8.08 4.91 22.35
CA ASP A 110 8.19 6.16 21.62
C ASP A 110 9.43 6.13 20.73
N LEU A 111 9.23 5.79 19.45
CA LEU A 111 10.31 5.69 18.47
C LEU A 111 10.98 7.04 18.21
N ALA A 112 10.27 8.17 18.35
CA ALA A 112 10.85 9.48 18.12
C ALA A 112 11.83 9.82 19.25
N GLU A 113 11.41 9.55 20.49
CA GLU A 113 12.24 9.75 21.66
C GLU A 113 13.45 8.79 21.68
N ILE A 114 13.24 7.51 21.36
CA ILE A 114 14.33 6.53 21.23
C ILE A 114 15.33 7.00 20.16
N THR A 115 14.86 7.44 18.99
CA THR A 115 15.75 7.92 17.93
C THR A 115 16.53 9.17 18.35
N ARG A 116 15.88 10.09 19.08
CA ARG A 116 16.53 11.29 19.65
C ARG A 116 17.65 10.90 20.61
N ILE A 117 17.41 9.95 21.50
CA ILE A 117 18.41 9.43 22.47
C ILE A 117 19.58 8.77 21.73
N PHE A 118 19.32 7.91 20.75
CA PHE A 118 20.36 7.24 19.96
C PHE A 118 21.26 8.25 19.23
N LYS A 119 20.66 9.27 18.63
CA LYS A 119 21.39 10.36 17.97
C LYS A 119 22.21 11.19 18.97
N ALA A 120 21.62 11.57 20.10
CA ALA A 120 22.29 12.42 21.10
C ALA A 120 23.50 11.74 21.73
N ASN A 121 23.48 10.41 21.87
CA ASN A 121 24.56 9.63 22.48
C ASN A 121 25.54 9.03 21.46
N GLY A 122 25.44 9.37 20.17
CA GLY A 122 26.35 8.85 19.14
C GLY A 122 26.23 7.34 18.89
N LEU A 123 25.10 6.72 19.25
CA LEU A 123 24.88 5.27 19.19
C LEU A 123 24.51 4.75 17.78
N GLY A 124 24.43 5.64 16.80
CA GLY A 124 24.07 5.28 15.42
C GLY A 124 22.58 5.04 15.23
N LYS A 125 22.22 4.12 14.32
CA LYS A 125 20.82 3.79 14.00
C LYS A 125 20.22 2.88 15.07
N VAL A 126 18.92 3.05 15.35
CA VAL A 126 18.17 2.13 16.22
C VAL A 126 18.25 0.72 15.62
N PRO A 127 18.70 -0.30 16.38
CA PRO A 127 18.80 -1.65 15.89
C PRO A 127 17.41 -2.20 15.59
N MET A 128 17.21 -2.68 14.37
CA MET A 128 15.96 -3.27 13.90
C MET A 128 16.17 -4.75 13.62
N ARG A 129 15.19 -5.58 13.99
CA ARG A 129 15.13 -6.98 13.56
C ARG A 129 14.49 -7.05 12.17
N PRO A 130 14.95 -7.92 11.25
CA PRO A 130 14.21 -8.17 10.02
C PRO A 130 12.80 -8.67 10.33
N CYS A 131 11.82 -8.20 9.56
CA CYS A 131 10.46 -8.74 9.62
C CYS A 131 10.44 -10.16 9.03
N SER A 132 9.57 -11.02 9.55
CA SER A 132 9.33 -12.33 8.95
C SER A 132 8.81 -12.20 7.52
N PRO A 133 9.18 -13.13 6.61
CA PRO A 133 8.69 -13.12 5.24
C PRO A 133 7.17 -13.26 5.20
N SER A 134 6.54 -12.61 4.23
CA SER A 134 5.10 -12.69 3.99
C SER A 134 4.80 -13.74 2.92
N LEU A 135 3.77 -14.55 3.11
CA LEU A 135 3.26 -15.48 2.11
C LEU A 135 2.54 -14.70 0.99
N ASN A 136 3.02 -14.85 -0.24
CA ASN A 136 2.38 -14.33 -1.44
C ASN A 136 1.99 -15.50 -2.34
N VAL A 137 0.74 -15.54 -2.78
CA VAL A 137 0.19 -16.57 -3.68
C VAL A 137 -0.38 -15.85 -4.90
N GLU A 138 0.10 -16.22 -6.09
CA GLU A 138 -0.28 -15.61 -7.36
C GLU A 138 -0.77 -16.70 -8.33
N ARG A 139 -1.80 -16.38 -9.11
CA ARG A 139 -2.31 -17.28 -10.15
C ARG A 139 -1.46 -17.12 -11.41
N VAL A 140 -0.90 -18.22 -11.91
CA VAL A 140 -0.18 -18.23 -13.18
C VAL A 140 -1.16 -18.49 -14.32
N GLU A 141 -1.14 -17.65 -15.36
CA GLU A 141 -1.84 -17.95 -16.61
C GLU A 141 -1.05 -19.01 -17.39
N ALA A 142 -1.69 -20.13 -17.71
CA ALA A 142 -1.05 -21.16 -18.52
C ALA A 142 -0.88 -20.65 -19.96
N LEU A 143 0.37 -20.51 -20.41
CA LEU A 143 0.70 -20.41 -21.82
C LEU A 143 0.29 -21.74 -22.47
N VAL A 144 -0.80 -21.73 -23.24
CA VAL A 144 -1.18 -22.85 -24.10
C VAL A 144 -0.09 -22.97 -25.17
N LEU A 145 0.82 -23.93 -25.00
CA LEU A 145 1.69 -24.39 -26.07
C LEU A 145 0.79 -25.11 -27.07
N ALA A 146 0.40 -24.41 -28.13
CA ALA A 146 -0.22 -25.03 -29.29
C ALA A 146 0.82 -25.98 -29.90
N GLU A 147 0.64 -27.28 -29.69
CA GLU A 147 1.37 -28.32 -30.40
C GLU A 147 1.03 -28.19 -31.89
N VAL A 148 2.04 -27.88 -32.70
CA VAL A 148 1.95 -27.90 -34.16
C VAL A 148 1.96 -29.38 -34.58
N ALA A 149 0.83 -29.80 -35.15
CA ALA A 149 0.61 -31.12 -35.74
C ALA A 149 1.55 -31.42 -36.92
#